data_AF-A0A098THN5-F1
#
_entry.id   AF-A0A098THN5-F1
#
_cell.length_a   1.000
_cell.length_b   1.000
_cell.length_c   1.000
_cell.angle_alpha   90.00
_cell.angle_beta   90.00
_cell.angle_gamma   90.00
#
_symmetry.space_group_name_H-M   'P 1'
#
loop_
_entity.id
_entity.type
_entity.pdbx_description
1 polymer ?
#
loop_
_entity_poly.entity_id
_entity_poly.type
_entity_poly.pdbx_seq_one_letter_code
_entity_poly.pdbx_strand_id
1 'polypeptide(L)'
;MDRSDVVRRFYAQKLIEKGYHLGDSHFVENRANIPPSVCEAFIYFGGDDSDPQPSIYQFDVEGKTTYAITLTFGGDDGLLAAFAEEGDLIGAAFAYSVNDIHWFDSLEAATSGATYE
;
A
#
# COMPACT_ATOMS: atom_id res chain seq x y z
N MET A 1 6.71 -10.03 15.03
CA MET A 1 7.21 -9.26 13.87
C MET A 1 6.20 -8.16 13.62
N ASP A 2 6.63 -6.92 13.41
CA ASP A 2 5.72 -5.81 13.17
C ASP A 2 5.04 -5.99 11.80
N ARG A 3 3.70 -5.84 11.73
CA ARG A 3 2.92 -6.02 10.48
C ARG A 3 3.38 -5.03 9.41
N SER A 4 3.77 -3.84 9.85
CA SER A 4 4.27 -2.76 9.03
C SER A 4 5.59 -3.13 8.31
N ASP A 5 6.49 -3.88 8.97
CA ASP A 5 7.74 -4.38 8.38
C ASP A 5 7.51 -5.52 7.38
N VAL A 6 6.51 -6.39 7.60
CA VAL A 6 6.13 -7.44 6.63
C VAL A 6 5.61 -6.82 5.34
N VAL A 7 4.71 -5.84 5.46
CA VAL A 7 4.13 -5.11 4.34
C VAL A 7 5.22 -4.40 3.54
N ARG A 8 6.12 -3.68 4.23
CA ARG A 8 7.23 -2.98 3.60
C ARG A 8 8.11 -3.92 2.77
N ARG A 9 8.45 -5.10 3.32
CA ARG A 9 9.28 -6.10 2.63
C ARG A 9 8.57 -6.75 1.46
N PHE A 10 7.30 -7.10 1.62
CA PHE A 10 6.50 -7.68 0.54
C PHE A 10 6.35 -6.71 -0.63
N TYR A 11 5.99 -5.45 -0.34
CA TYR A 11 5.87 -4.41 -1.36
C TYR A 11 7.19 -4.20 -2.11
N ALA A 12 8.29 -4.07 -1.37
CA ALA A 12 9.63 -3.94 -1.93
C ALA A 12 9.96 -5.13 -2.85
N GLN A 13 9.69 -6.36 -2.42
CA GLN A 13 9.92 -7.55 -3.23
C GLN A 13 9.12 -7.50 -4.54
N LYS A 14 7.84 -7.09 -4.50
CA LYS A 14 6.99 -7.02 -5.70
C LYS A 14 7.46 -5.97 -6.70
N LEU A 15 7.90 -4.81 -6.21
CA LEU A 15 8.52 -3.80 -7.08
C LEU A 15 9.80 -4.34 -7.74
N ILE A 16 10.65 -5.04 -7.00
CA ILE A 16 11.85 -5.68 -7.55
C ILE A 16 11.48 -6.74 -8.60
N GLU A 17 10.47 -7.59 -8.35
CA GLU A 17 9.99 -8.61 -9.29
C GLU A 17 9.48 -7.99 -10.61
N LYS A 18 8.92 -6.77 -10.55
CA LYS A 18 8.50 -5.99 -11.72
C LYS A 18 9.65 -5.25 -12.41
N GLY A 19 10.88 -5.34 -11.90
CA GLY A 19 12.07 -4.72 -12.47
C GLY A 19 12.37 -3.31 -11.97
N TYR A 20 11.65 -2.83 -10.94
CA TYR A 20 11.93 -1.53 -10.35
C TYR A 20 13.18 -1.59 -9.46
N HIS A 21 13.99 -0.54 -9.51
CA HIS A 21 15.08 -0.32 -8.57
C HIS A 21 14.60 0.48 -7.36
N LEU A 22 14.77 -0.08 -6.17
CA LEU A 22 14.38 0.54 -4.92
C LEU A 22 15.56 1.30 -4.30
N GLY A 23 15.30 2.55 -3.94
CA GLY A 23 16.13 3.32 -3.02
C GLY A 23 15.70 3.09 -1.56
N ASP A 24 15.88 4.12 -0.74
CA ASP A 24 15.54 4.06 0.68
C ASP A 24 14.02 3.98 0.89
N SER A 25 13.63 3.26 1.94
CA SER A 25 12.24 3.20 2.42
C SER A 25 12.16 3.71 3.85
N HIS A 26 11.17 4.53 4.18
CA HIS A 26 10.95 4.98 5.56
C HIS A 26 9.47 5.08 5.92
N PHE A 27 9.17 4.95 7.21
CA PHE A 27 7.82 5.08 7.74
C PHE A 27 7.42 6.55 7.84
N VAL A 28 6.20 6.88 7.45
CA VAL A 28 5.67 8.25 7.49
C VAL A 28 4.88 8.44 8.79
N GLU A 29 5.54 8.99 9.81
CA GLU A 29 4.92 9.20 11.15
C GLU A 29 3.89 10.33 11.17
N ASN A 30 4.06 11.34 10.31
CA ASN A 30 3.19 12.52 10.28
C ASN A 30 2.41 12.57 8.97
N ARG A 31 1.08 12.40 9.05
CA ARG A 31 0.17 12.44 7.90
C ARG A 31 0.19 13.75 7.11
N ALA A 32 0.55 14.87 7.74
CA ALA A 32 0.72 16.14 7.03
C ALA A 32 1.85 16.12 5.98
N ASN A 33 2.74 15.12 6.04
CA ASN A 33 3.81 14.93 5.05
C ASN A 33 3.38 14.05 3.87
N ILE A 34 2.15 13.52 3.88
CA ILE A 34 1.61 12.74 2.76
C ILE A 34 1.00 13.72 1.76
N PRO A 35 1.30 13.58 0.46
CA PRO A 35 0.69 14.39 -0.58
C PRO A 35 -0.84 14.32 -0.52
N PRO A 36 -1.56 15.45 -0.66
CA PRO A 36 -3.02 15.45 -0.65
C PRO A 36 -3.64 14.49 -1.68
N SER A 37 -3.04 14.36 -2.86
CA SER A 37 -3.41 13.40 -3.91
C SER A 37 -3.40 11.94 -3.44
N VAL A 38 -2.40 11.57 -2.64
CA VAL A 38 -2.26 10.22 -2.07
C VAL A 38 -3.29 9.99 -0.97
N CYS A 39 -3.59 11.01 -0.16
CA CYS A 39 -4.68 10.96 0.83
C CYS A 39 -6.06 10.84 0.16
N GLU A 40 -6.30 11.59 -0.92
CA GLU A 40 -7.54 11.52 -1.70
C GLU A 40 -7.72 10.13 -2.33
N ALA A 41 -6.65 9.58 -2.92
CA ALA A 41 -6.64 8.21 -3.43
C ALA A 41 -6.96 7.22 -2.30
N PHE A 42 -6.28 7.32 -1.15
CA PHE A 42 -6.54 6.47 0.02
C PHE A 42 -8.03 6.47 0.43
N ILE A 43 -8.64 7.64 0.59
CA ILE A 43 -10.06 7.78 0.96
C ILE A 43 -10.97 7.21 -0.13
N TYR A 44 -10.70 7.55 -1.41
CA TYR A 44 -11.48 7.06 -2.54
C TYR A 44 -11.50 5.53 -2.63
N PHE A 45 -10.41 4.87 -2.25
CA PHE A 45 -10.27 3.42 -2.31
C PHE A 45 -10.72 2.68 -1.03
N GLY A 46 -11.55 3.32 -0.22
CA GLY A 46 -12.17 2.70 0.95
C GLY A 46 -11.33 2.77 2.21
N GLY A 47 -10.28 3.60 2.21
CA GLY A 47 -9.61 3.99 3.43
C GLY A 47 -10.58 4.73 4.33
N ASP A 48 -10.72 4.23 5.56
CA ASP A 48 -11.45 4.95 6.58
C ASP A 48 -10.55 6.09 7.08
N ASP A 49 -10.94 7.33 6.83
CA ASP A 49 -10.23 8.51 7.33
C ASP A 49 -10.22 8.55 8.88
N SER A 50 -11.14 7.81 9.51
CA SER A 50 -11.19 7.60 10.95
C SER A 50 -10.29 6.45 11.45
N ASP A 51 -9.68 5.64 10.58
CA ASP A 51 -8.61 4.71 10.96
C ASP A 51 -7.41 5.56 11.41
N PRO A 52 -7.09 5.54 12.73
CA PRO A 52 -6.11 6.46 13.26
C PRO A 52 -4.67 6.11 12.84
N GLN A 53 -4.41 4.90 12.29
CA GLN A 53 -3.05 4.43 12.05
C GLN A 53 -2.89 3.46 10.85
N PRO A 54 -3.20 3.87 9.60
CA PRO A 54 -2.68 3.13 8.45
C PRO A 54 -1.15 3.22 8.49
N SER A 55 -0.49 2.07 8.33
CA SER A 55 0.95 2.04 8.19
C SER A 55 1.32 2.54 6.79
N ILE A 56 1.95 3.72 6.73
CA ILE A 56 2.32 4.37 5.47
C ILE A 56 3.83 4.39 5.35
N TYR A 57 4.32 3.90 4.21
CA TYR A 57 5.72 3.86 3.87
C TYR A 57 5.98 4.63 2.59
N GLN A 58 7.01 5.46 2.63
CA GLN A 58 7.54 6.13 1.46
C GLN A 58 8.72 5.34 0.91
N PHE A 59 8.75 5.15 -0.40
CA PHE A 59 9.82 4.52 -1.16
C PHE A 59 10.33 5.48 -2.22
N ASP A 60 11.65 5.51 -2.41
CA ASP A 60 12.24 6.02 -3.65
C ASP A 60 12.24 4.89 -4.69
N VAL A 61 11.53 5.08 -5.79
CA VAL A 61 11.45 4.15 -6.92
C VAL A 61 11.90 4.90 -8.17
N GLU A 62 13.10 4.57 -8.65
CA GLU A 62 13.70 5.21 -9.84
C GLU A 62 13.78 6.75 -9.78
N GLY A 63 14.04 7.30 -8.58
CA GLY A 63 14.10 8.75 -8.36
C GLY A 63 12.73 9.42 -8.22
N LYS A 64 11.67 8.63 -8.07
CA LYS A 64 10.30 9.11 -7.82
C LYS A 64 9.79 8.63 -6.47
N THR A 65 9.11 9.52 -5.76
CA THR A 65 8.47 9.18 -4.50
C THR A 65 7.23 8.32 -4.75
N THR A 66 7.18 7.17 -4.08
CA THR A 66 6.05 6.25 -4.08
C THR A 66 5.61 5.99 -2.65
N TYR A 67 4.30 5.89 -2.42
CA TYR A 67 3.71 5.65 -1.11
C TYR A 67 3.02 4.30 -1.11
N ALA A 68 3.43 3.39 -0.24
CA ALA A 68 2.69 2.16 0.03
C ALA A 68 1.89 2.32 1.33
N ILE A 69 0.61 2.01 1.26
CA ILE A 69 -0.35 2.24 2.34
C ILE A 69 -1.06 0.93 2.65
N THR A 70 -1.15 0.59 3.94
CA THR A 70 -2.06 -0.45 4.42
C THR A 70 -3.44 0.14 4.68
N LEU A 71 -4.46 -0.42 4.04
CA LEU A 71 -5.87 -0.21 4.31
C LEU A 71 -6.37 -1.41 5.11
N THR A 72 -7.00 -1.18 6.26
CA THR A 72 -7.55 -2.26 7.09
C THR A 72 -9.05 -2.36 6.86
N PHE A 73 -9.55 -3.52 6.40
CA PHE A 73 -10.98 -3.76 6.20
C PHE A 73 -11.51 -4.69 7.29
N GLY A 74 -12.22 -4.13 8.28
CA GLY A 74 -13.07 -4.92 9.19
C GLY A 74 -12.37 -5.97 10.08
N GLY A 75 -11.06 -5.89 10.30
CA GLY A 75 -10.34 -6.81 11.19
C GLY A 75 -8.89 -7.08 10.78
N ASP A 76 -8.61 -8.33 10.36
CA ASP A 76 -7.27 -8.82 10.01
C ASP A 76 -6.94 -8.69 8.50
N ASP A 77 -7.95 -8.45 7.66
CA ASP A 77 -7.77 -8.28 6.21
C ASP A 77 -7.29 -6.86 5.89
N GLY A 78 -6.21 -6.76 5.14
CA GLY A 78 -5.63 -5.50 4.74
C GLY A 78 -5.34 -5.42 3.25
N LEU A 79 -5.77 -4.35 2.57
CA LEU A 79 -5.31 -4.03 1.22
C LEU A 79 -4.05 -3.18 1.33
N LEU A 80 -2.97 -3.66 0.76
CA LEU A 80 -1.80 -2.85 0.46
C LEU A 80 -2.04 -2.16 -0.88
N ALA A 81 -2.08 -0.84 -0.91
CA ALA A 81 -2.12 -0.10 -2.16
C ALA A 81 -0.88 0.77 -2.26
N ALA A 82 -0.38 0.94 -3.48
CA ALA A 82 0.74 1.83 -3.70
C ALA A 82 0.48 2.86 -4.77
N PHE A 83 0.83 4.09 -4.44
CA PHE A 83 0.51 5.27 -5.18
C PHE A 83 1.78 6.04 -5.53
N ALA A 84 1.86 6.54 -6.75
CA ALA A 84 2.77 7.61 -7.08
C ALA A 84 2.40 8.88 -6.28
N GLU A 85 3.34 9.82 -6.16
CA GLU A 85 3.11 11.12 -5.51
C GLU A 85 1.90 11.88 -6.10
N GLU A 86 1.63 11.70 -7.39
CA GLU A 86 0.49 12.31 -8.10
C GLU A 86 -0.87 11.64 -7.77
N GLY A 87 -0.88 10.55 -7.00
CA GLY A 87 -2.08 9.78 -6.64
C GLY A 87 -2.39 8.60 -7.57
N ASP A 88 -1.60 8.42 -8.64
CA ASP A 88 -1.76 7.29 -9.55
C ASP A 88 -1.45 5.95 -8.86
N LEU A 89 -2.35 4.98 -9.01
CA LEU A 89 -2.13 3.64 -8.49
C LEU A 89 -1.08 2.90 -9.33
N ILE A 90 -0.03 2.43 -8.67
CA ILE A 90 1.05 1.61 -9.25
C ILE A 90 0.73 0.11 -9.12
N GLY A 91 0.03 -0.27 -8.04
CA GLY A 91 -0.45 -1.62 -7.85
C GLY A 91 -1.05 -1.82 -6.47
N ALA A 92 -1.68 -2.98 -6.28
CA ALA A 92 -2.30 -3.33 -5.03
C ALA A 92 -2.05 -4.80 -4.68
N ALA A 93 -2.06 -5.10 -3.39
CA ALA A 93 -2.02 -6.45 -2.88
C ALA A 93 -3.08 -6.62 -1.80
N PHE A 94 -3.75 -7.76 -1.78
CA PHE A 94 -4.66 -8.11 -0.70
C PHE A 94 -3.92 -9.03 0.27
N ALA A 95 -3.94 -8.70 1.55
CA ALA A 95 -3.31 -9.44 2.63
C ALA A 95 -4.37 -9.91 3.62
N TYR A 96 -4.73 -11.19 3.59
CA TYR A 96 -5.62 -11.80 4.61
C TYR A 96 -4.88 -12.05 5.92
N SER A 97 -3.56 -12.23 5.83
CA SER A 97 -2.67 -12.33 6.98
C SER A 97 -1.25 -11.94 6.57
N VAL A 98 -0.35 -11.78 7.55
CA VAL A 98 1.10 -11.57 7.28
C VAL A 98 1.74 -12.68 6.46
N ASN A 99 1.09 -13.84 6.35
CA ASN A 99 1.59 -15.00 5.60
C ASN A 99 0.88 -15.21 4.26
N ASP A 100 -0.16 -14.45 3.96
CA ASP A 100 -1.01 -14.68 2.79
C ASP A 100 -1.32 -13.36 2.08
N ILE A 101 -0.44 -13.01 1.13
CA ILE A 101 -0.48 -11.74 0.40
C ILE A 101 -0.49 -12.02 -1.11
N HIS A 102 -1.55 -11.58 -1.78
CA HIS A 102 -1.76 -11.72 -3.21
C HIS A 102 -1.60 -10.39 -3.92
N TRP A 103 -0.73 -10.33 -4.92
CA TRP A 103 -0.49 -9.12 -5.71
C TRP A 103 -1.40 -9.06 -6.94
N PHE A 104 -1.90 -7.87 -7.24
CA PHE A 104 -2.78 -7.59 -8.37
C PHE A 104 -2.25 -6.38 -9.16
N ASP A 105 -2.35 -6.45 -10.49
CA ASP A 105 -1.93 -5.37 -11.37
C ASP A 105 -2.96 -4.23 -11.48
N SER A 106 -4.16 -4.43 -10.92
CA SER A 106 -5.17 -3.39 -10.81
C SER A 106 -5.92 -3.52 -9.49
N LEU A 107 -6.49 -2.39 -9.03
CA LEU A 107 -7.33 -2.39 -7.84
C LEU A 107 -8.62 -3.18 -8.03
N GLU A 108 -9.23 -3.10 -9.22
CA GLU A 108 -10.45 -3.85 -9.55
C GLU A 108 -10.21 -5.36 -9.42
N ALA A 109 -9.02 -5.85 -9.79
CA ALA A 109 -8.64 -7.23 -9.58
C ALA A 109 -8.41 -7.56 -8.10
N ALA A 110 -7.83 -6.65 -7.33
CA ALA A 110 -7.63 -6.82 -5.90
C ALA A 110 -8.95 -6.87 -5.11
N THR A 111 -9.93 -6.03 -5.48
CA THR A 111 -11.23 -5.94 -4.80
C THR A 111 -12.20 -7.03 -5.27
N SER A 112 -12.18 -7.44 -6.54
CA SER A 112 -12.95 -8.60 -7.02
C SER A 112 -12.38 -9.93 -6.51
N GLY A 113 -11.07 -10.02 -6.29
CA GLY A 113 -10.41 -11.16 -5.63
C GLY A 113 -10.82 -11.35 -4.16
N ALA A 114 -11.33 -10.30 -3.51
CA ALA A 114 -11.84 -10.34 -2.14
C ALA A 114 -13.32 -10.79 -2.03
N THR A 115 -13.96 -11.15 -3.16
CA THR A 115 -15.40 -11.54 -3.20
C THR A 115 -15.66 -13.03 -3.41
N TYR A 116 -14.67 -13.90 -3.26
CA TYR A 116 -14.92 -15.36 -3.28
C TYR A 116 -15.43 -15.83 -1.91
N GLU A 117 -16.51 -16.62 -1.95
CA GLU A 117 -17.18 -17.26 -0.80
C GLU A 117 -16.23 -17.94 0.20
#